data_AF-A0A142XBA5-F1
#
_entry.id   AF-A0A142XBA5-F1
#
_cell.length_a   1.000
_cell.length_b   1.000
_cell.length_c   1.000
_cell.angle_alpha   90.00
_cell.angle_beta   90.00
_cell.angle_gamma   90.00
#
_symmetry.space_group_name_H-M   'P 1'
#
loop_
_entity.id
_entity.type
_entity.pdbx_description
1 polymer ?
#
loop_
_entity_poly.entity_id
_entity_poly.type
_entity_poly.pdbx_seq_one_letter_code
_entity_poly.pdbx_strand_id
1 'polypeptide(L)'
;MPPFSYGHLVHCCLRDALTIAAIFFDRDWIAIIRSIDSITSPAQLENILCNHKITCCHHNGNIILPASNLQSALKNKIFTGFDEVWIARTPPALDLRAVPAATSDAANFSTHVPGEILQCALETNVAIILGDGCGLNYLSCNHQVQIYNSPIAPPTSS
;
A
#
# COMPACT_ATOMS: atom_id res chain seq x y z
N MET A 1 5.06 -15.94 -16.86
CA MET A 1 4.21 -14.95 -16.16
C MET A 1 5.05 -14.29 -15.09
N PRO A 2 4.92 -12.98 -14.86
CA PRO A 2 5.53 -12.37 -13.68
C PRO A 2 5.02 -13.10 -12.42
N PRO A 3 5.81 -13.22 -11.35
CA PRO A 3 5.44 -13.95 -10.13
C PRO A 3 4.41 -13.19 -9.28
N PHE A 4 3.57 -12.35 -9.89
CA PHE A 4 2.64 -11.48 -9.20
C PHE A 4 1.19 -11.88 -9.49
N SER A 5 0.39 -11.90 -8.42
CA SER A 5 -1.06 -11.83 -8.48
C SER A 5 -1.51 -10.38 -8.35
N TYR A 6 -2.53 -9.98 -9.08
CA TYR A 6 -3.07 -8.62 -9.00
C TYR A 6 -4.57 -8.61 -9.18
N GLY A 7 -5.22 -7.51 -8.78
CA GLY A 7 -6.64 -7.32 -9.00
C GLY A 7 -7.18 -6.05 -8.36
N HIS A 8 -8.49 -5.91 -8.42
CA HIS A 8 -9.24 -4.80 -7.83
C HIS A 8 -10.38 -5.34 -6.97
N LEU A 9 -10.49 -4.83 -5.74
CA LEU A 9 -11.45 -5.26 -4.73
C LEU A 9 -12.41 -4.11 -4.39
N VAL A 10 -13.66 -4.21 -4.85
CA VAL A 10 -14.66 -3.12 -4.76
C VAL A 10 -15.11 -2.82 -3.33
N HIS A 11 -14.97 -3.76 -2.40
CA HIS A 11 -15.47 -3.64 -1.02
C HIS A 11 -14.36 -3.70 0.04
N CYS A 12 -13.10 -3.62 -0.37
CA CYS A 12 -11.97 -3.57 0.54
C CYS A 12 -11.38 -2.17 0.57
N CYS A 13 -10.88 -1.76 1.74
CA CYS A 13 -10.09 -0.54 1.89
C CYS A 13 -8.63 -0.86 2.24
N LEU A 14 -7.73 0.07 2.01
CA LEU A 14 -6.30 -0.11 2.24
C LEU A 14 -5.98 -0.40 3.71
N ARG A 15 -6.67 0.28 4.65
CA ARG A 15 -6.43 0.06 6.08
C ARG A 15 -6.68 -1.38 6.50
N ASP A 16 -7.78 -1.97 6.05
CA ASP A 16 -8.16 -3.33 6.44
C ASP A 16 -7.22 -4.35 5.80
N ALA A 17 -6.87 -4.15 4.52
CA ALA A 17 -5.91 -4.98 3.82
C ALA A 17 -4.50 -4.90 4.44
N LEU A 18 -4.03 -3.70 4.80
CA LEU A 18 -2.76 -3.52 5.49
C LEU A 18 -2.77 -4.11 6.90
N THR A 19 -3.89 -4.04 7.62
CA THR A 19 -4.00 -4.66 8.95
C THR A 19 -3.79 -6.17 8.87
N ILE A 20 -4.35 -6.82 7.85
CA ILE A 20 -4.13 -8.24 7.58
C ILE A 20 -2.70 -8.47 7.10
N ALA A 21 -2.24 -7.73 6.10
CA ALA A 21 -0.93 -7.95 5.49
C ALA A 21 0.22 -7.74 6.49
N ALA A 22 0.11 -6.77 7.39
CA ALA A 22 1.12 -6.43 8.39
C ALA A 22 1.43 -7.56 9.38
N ILE A 23 0.58 -8.60 9.51
CA ILE A 23 0.87 -9.76 10.35
C ILE A 23 1.89 -10.71 9.71
N PHE A 24 2.09 -10.60 8.40
CA PHE A 24 2.99 -11.47 7.62
C PHE A 24 4.36 -10.83 7.37
N PHE A 25 4.54 -9.56 7.75
CA PHE A 25 5.79 -8.83 7.53
C PHE A 25 6.60 -8.77 8.82
N ASP A 26 7.82 -9.32 8.75
CA ASP A 26 8.82 -9.22 9.82
C ASP A 26 9.51 -7.84 9.83
N ARG A 27 10.61 -7.71 10.60
CA ARG A 27 11.35 -6.44 10.75
C ARG A 27 12.15 -6.04 9.51
N ASP A 28 12.30 -6.92 8.53
CA ASP A 28 13.11 -6.66 7.33
C ASP A 28 12.30 -5.98 6.23
N TRP A 29 11.00 -5.80 6.44
CA TRP A 29 10.12 -5.09 5.52
C TRP A 29 9.96 -3.63 5.90
N ILE A 30 9.90 -2.80 4.86
CA ILE A 30 9.60 -1.38 4.95
C ILE A 30 8.27 -1.09 4.25
N ALA A 31 7.55 -0.10 4.76
CA ALA A 31 6.40 0.47 4.10
C ALA A 31 6.80 1.79 3.46
N ILE A 32 6.57 1.91 2.16
CA ILE A 32 6.76 3.15 1.41
C ILE A 32 5.38 3.77 1.28
N ILE A 33 5.19 4.92 1.92
CA ILE A 33 3.92 5.63 1.94
C ILE A 33 3.97 6.66 0.83
N ARG A 34 3.17 6.43 -0.20
CA ARG A 34 3.21 7.27 -1.40
C ARG A 34 2.18 8.39 -1.33
N SER A 35 0.99 8.11 -0.81
CA SER A 35 -0.05 9.10 -0.58
C SER A 35 -0.91 8.71 0.62
N ILE A 36 -1.43 9.75 1.30
CA ILE A 36 -2.53 9.62 2.27
C ILE A 36 -3.55 10.72 1.96
N ASP A 37 -4.84 10.41 1.87
CA ASP A 37 -5.96 11.38 1.77
C ASP A 37 -5.69 12.60 0.85
N SER A 38 -5.42 12.34 -0.43
CA SER A 38 -5.12 13.37 -1.45
C SER A 38 -3.91 14.28 -1.15
N ILE A 39 -3.07 13.94 -0.18
CA ILE A 39 -1.82 14.64 0.09
C ILE A 39 -0.88 14.47 -1.09
N THR A 40 -0.49 15.60 -1.67
CA THR A 40 0.34 15.64 -2.89
C THR A 40 1.81 15.94 -2.61
N SER A 41 2.19 16.18 -1.35
CA SER A 41 3.58 16.49 -0.98
C SER A 41 4.12 15.62 0.16
N PRO A 42 5.39 15.15 0.06
CA PRO A 42 6.05 14.41 1.14
C PRO A 42 6.07 15.19 2.47
N ALA A 43 6.29 16.51 2.43
CA ALA A 43 6.35 17.32 3.64
C ALA A 43 5.02 17.31 4.44
N GLN A 44 3.87 17.31 3.76
CA GLN A 44 2.57 17.21 4.43
C GLN A 44 2.38 15.83 5.06
N LEU A 45 2.76 14.78 4.35
CA LEU A 45 2.68 13.41 4.86
C LEU A 45 3.59 13.22 6.09
N GLU A 46 4.81 13.73 6.04
CA GLU A 46 5.74 13.72 7.18
C GLU A 46 5.17 14.50 8.38
N ASN A 47 4.55 15.66 8.15
CA ASN A 47 3.92 16.42 9.23
C ASN A 47 2.80 15.63 9.92
N ILE A 48 1.97 14.91 9.17
CA ILE A 48 0.92 14.05 9.75
C ILE A 48 1.55 12.93 10.57
N LEU A 49 2.54 12.23 10.03
CA LEU A 49 3.23 11.15 10.75
C LEU A 49 3.88 11.67 12.04
N CYS A 50 4.56 12.82 11.98
CA CYS A 50 5.17 13.48 13.13
C CYS A 50 4.14 13.88 14.20
N ASN A 51 2.98 14.42 13.80
CA ASN A 51 1.90 14.77 14.73
C ASN A 51 1.39 13.56 15.52
N HIS A 52 1.47 12.36 14.92
CA HIS A 52 1.16 11.09 15.57
C HIS A 52 2.37 10.41 16.23
N LYS A 53 3.51 11.10 16.34
CA LYS A 53 4.77 10.59 16.90
C LYS A 53 5.31 9.36 16.17
N ILE A 54 5.08 9.27 14.87
CA ILE A 54 5.57 8.20 14.02
C ILE A 54 6.77 8.73 13.25
N THR A 55 7.93 8.12 13.47
CA THR A 55 9.15 8.49 12.76
C THR A 55 9.13 7.90 11.35
N CYS A 56 9.61 8.67 10.38
CA CYS A 56 9.83 8.22 9.01
C CYS A 56 11.24 8.57 8.53
N CYS A 57 11.68 7.92 7.47
CA CYS A 57 12.88 8.31 6.74
C CYS A 57 12.54 8.68 5.30
N HIS A 58 13.36 9.56 4.73
CA HIS A 58 13.27 9.95 3.33
C HIS A 58 14.34 9.22 2.52
N HIS A 59 13.95 8.69 1.37
CA HIS A 59 14.88 8.07 0.43
C HIS A 59 14.42 8.32 -1.00
N ASN A 60 15.24 9.02 -1.79
CA ASN A 60 14.95 9.35 -3.20
C ASN A 60 13.55 9.95 -3.42
N GLY A 61 13.10 10.84 -2.53
CA GLY A 61 11.78 11.47 -2.61
C GLY A 61 10.62 10.66 -2.02
N ASN A 62 10.88 9.45 -1.52
CA ASN A 62 9.89 8.57 -0.92
C ASN A 62 9.91 8.66 0.62
N ILE A 63 8.73 8.54 1.24
CA ILE A 63 8.58 8.41 2.70
C ILE A 63 8.51 6.95 3.07
N ILE A 64 9.40 6.54 3.98
CA ILE A 64 9.59 5.15 4.36
C ILE A 64 9.37 5.00 5.87
N LEU A 65 8.63 3.95 6.23
CA LEU A 65 8.34 3.54 7.59
C LEU A 65 8.86 2.12 7.81
N PRO A 66 9.57 1.84 8.92
CA PRO A 66 9.74 0.48 9.41
C PRO A 66 8.38 -0.18 9.69
N ALA A 67 8.30 -1.51 9.62
CA ALA A 67 7.07 -2.27 9.88
C ALA A 67 6.39 -1.90 11.23
N SER A 68 7.17 -1.67 12.30
CA SER A 68 6.64 -1.23 13.60
C SER A 68 5.94 0.13 13.56
N ASN A 69 6.42 1.03 12.70
CA ASN A 69 5.87 2.36 12.54
C ASN A 69 4.63 2.34 11.65
N LEU A 70 4.59 1.46 10.64
CA LEU A 70 3.36 1.17 9.90
C LEU A 70 2.25 0.67 10.85
N GLN A 71 2.56 -0.26 11.76
CA GLN A 71 1.60 -0.73 12.76
C GLN A 71 1.09 0.41 13.66
N SER A 72 1.96 1.36 13.99
CA SER A 72 1.59 2.54 14.76
C SER A 72 0.69 3.49 13.96
N ALA A 73 0.96 3.67 12.66
CA ALA A 73 0.10 4.44 11.75
C ALA A 73 -1.30 3.83 11.61
N LEU A 74 -1.39 2.50 11.49
CA LEU A 74 -2.66 1.77 11.46
C LEU A 74 -3.46 1.96 12.75
N LYS A 75 -2.81 1.84 13.92
CA LYS A 75 -3.45 2.06 15.23
C LYS A 75 -3.99 3.48 15.40
N ASN A 76 -3.26 4.46 14.88
CA ASN A 76 -3.67 5.87 14.89
C ASN A 76 -4.68 6.23 13.80
N LYS A 77 -5.11 5.27 12.98
CA LYS A 77 -6.08 5.46 11.89
C LYS A 77 -5.66 6.55 10.89
N ILE A 78 -4.37 6.60 10.57
CA ILE A 78 -3.85 7.61 9.63
C ILE A 78 -4.34 7.36 8.20
N PHE A 79 -4.60 6.10 7.84
CA PHE A 79 -5.13 5.71 6.53
C PHE A 79 -6.66 5.78 6.55
N THR A 80 -7.21 6.69 5.75
CA THR A 80 -8.62 7.08 5.76
C THR A 80 -9.29 7.05 4.38
N GLY A 81 -8.54 6.90 3.29
CA GLY A 81 -9.06 6.80 1.91
C GLY A 81 -8.16 7.49 0.87
N PHE A 82 -8.15 7.01 -0.38
CA PHE A 82 -7.24 7.46 -1.46
C PHE A 82 -5.75 7.35 -1.08
N ASP A 83 -5.43 6.29 -0.36
CA ASP A 83 -4.10 6.03 0.17
C ASP A 83 -3.34 5.06 -0.74
N GLU A 84 -2.01 5.14 -0.77
CA GLU A 84 -1.19 4.19 -1.49
C GLU A 84 0.04 3.79 -0.67
N VAL A 85 0.21 2.48 -0.47
CA VAL A 85 1.28 1.90 0.32
C VAL A 85 1.92 0.72 -0.41
N TRP A 86 3.25 0.71 -0.44
CA TRP A 86 4.05 -0.37 -0.97
C TRP A 86 4.83 -1.02 0.18
N ILE A 87 4.83 -2.34 0.25
CA ILE A 87 5.61 -3.08 1.24
C ILE A 87 6.76 -3.78 0.52
N ALA A 88 7.98 -3.34 0.79
CA ALA A 88 9.19 -3.74 0.07
C ALA A 88 10.31 -4.16 1.02
N ARG A 89 11.27 -4.96 0.52
CA ARG A 89 12.49 -5.27 1.28
C ARG A 89 13.55 -4.18 1.14
N THR A 90 13.52 -3.46 0.03
CA THR A 90 14.49 -2.40 -0.27
C THR A 90 13.78 -1.13 -0.73
N PRO A 91 14.25 0.05 -0.31
CA PRO A 91 13.80 1.31 -0.87
C PRO A 91 13.99 1.35 -2.41
N PRO A 92 13.07 1.96 -3.16
CA PRO A 92 13.26 2.19 -4.59
C PRO A 92 14.40 3.16 -4.85
N ALA A 93 15.17 2.88 -5.90
CA ALA A 93 16.21 3.77 -6.40
C ALA A 93 15.63 5.05 -7.05
N LEU A 94 14.34 5.06 -7.33
CA LEU A 94 13.63 6.15 -8.00
C LEU A 94 12.55 6.76 -7.09
N ASP A 95 12.15 7.98 -7.44
CA ASP A 95 11.02 8.65 -6.83
C ASP A 95 9.70 8.06 -7.36
N LEU A 96 8.93 7.38 -6.49
CA LEU A 96 7.68 6.74 -6.89
C LEU A 96 6.62 7.73 -7.37
N ARG A 97 6.78 9.04 -7.14
CA ARG A 97 5.89 10.06 -7.70
C ARG A 97 5.97 10.13 -9.23
N ALA A 98 7.07 9.66 -9.82
CA ALA A 98 7.23 9.55 -11.28
C ALA A 98 6.56 8.31 -11.88
N VAL A 99 6.14 7.35 -11.05
CA VAL A 99 5.41 6.14 -11.46
C VAL A 99 3.90 6.45 -11.46
N PRO A 100 3.05 5.82 -12.29
CA PRO A 100 1.60 5.97 -12.17
C PRO A 100 1.08 5.58 -10.78
N ALA A 101 0.06 6.28 -10.27
CA ALA A 101 -0.60 5.91 -9.01
C ALA A 101 -1.25 4.53 -9.11
N ALA A 102 -1.09 3.73 -8.07
CA ALA A 102 -1.70 2.41 -7.95
C ALA A 102 -3.13 2.50 -7.40
N THR A 103 -3.61 3.68 -7.00
CA THR A 103 -5.01 3.91 -6.62
C THR A 103 -5.97 3.58 -7.77
N SER A 104 -7.18 3.13 -7.44
CA SER A 104 -8.16 2.67 -8.45
C SER A 104 -8.63 3.75 -9.42
N ASP A 105 -8.46 5.02 -9.04
CA ASP A 105 -8.88 6.16 -9.87
C ASP A 105 -7.81 6.54 -10.90
N ALA A 106 -6.57 6.08 -10.69
CA ALA A 106 -5.45 6.30 -11.61
C ALA A 106 -5.15 5.07 -12.48
N ALA A 107 -5.36 3.86 -11.96
CA ALA A 107 -5.16 2.61 -12.68
C ALA A 107 -6.24 1.58 -12.31
N ASN A 108 -6.57 0.67 -13.23
CA ASN A 108 -7.53 -0.40 -12.96
C ASN A 108 -6.86 -1.78 -13.04
N PHE A 109 -6.43 -2.28 -11.89
CA PHE A 109 -5.76 -3.58 -11.78
C PHE A 109 -6.70 -4.76 -12.03
N SER A 110 -8.02 -4.59 -12.20
CA SER A 110 -8.88 -5.71 -12.64
C SER A 110 -8.52 -6.23 -14.05
N THR A 111 -7.92 -5.39 -14.89
CA THR A 111 -7.58 -5.75 -16.29
C THR A 111 -6.09 -5.98 -16.47
N HIS A 112 -5.28 -5.02 -16.04
CA HIS A 112 -3.84 -5.06 -16.18
C HIS A 112 -3.17 -4.14 -15.16
N VAL A 113 -1.89 -4.38 -14.92
CA VAL A 113 -1.05 -3.51 -14.09
C VAL A 113 -0.15 -2.71 -15.04
N PRO A 114 -0.04 -1.38 -14.88
CA PRO A 114 0.90 -0.56 -15.63
C PRO A 114 2.33 -1.13 -15.58
N GLY A 115 3.03 -1.10 -16.72
CA GLY A 115 4.35 -1.71 -16.86
C GLY A 115 5.39 -1.08 -15.94
N GLU A 116 5.28 0.22 -15.70
CA GLU A 116 6.13 1.00 -14.80
C GLU A 116 5.96 0.56 -13.33
N ILE A 117 4.73 0.26 -12.92
CA ILE A 117 4.44 -0.27 -11.57
C ILE A 117 5.07 -1.67 -11.43
N LEU A 118 4.90 -2.54 -12.43
CA LEU A 118 5.49 -3.89 -12.43
C LEU A 118 7.02 -3.85 -12.39
N GLN A 119 7.65 -2.95 -13.15
CA GLN A 119 9.09 -2.80 -13.15
C GLN A 119 9.59 -2.35 -11.77
N CYS A 120 8.96 -1.33 -11.18
CA CYS A 120 9.35 -0.85 -9.86
C CYS A 120 9.12 -1.91 -8.76
N ALA A 121 8.03 -2.68 -8.87
CA ALA A 121 7.74 -3.81 -7.99
C ALA A 121 8.85 -4.87 -8.00
N LEU A 122 9.38 -5.19 -9.19
CA LEU A 122 10.50 -6.11 -9.37
C LEU A 122 11.79 -5.55 -8.76
N GLU A 123 12.11 -4.28 -9.04
CA GLU A 123 13.34 -3.63 -8.57
C GLU A 123 13.40 -3.50 -7.03
N THR A 124 12.25 -3.31 -6.39
CA THR A 124 12.15 -3.12 -4.93
C THR A 124 11.96 -4.42 -4.14
N ASN A 125 11.84 -5.55 -4.84
CA ASN A 125 11.43 -6.83 -4.25
C ASN A 125 10.18 -6.65 -3.38
N VAL A 126 9.15 -6.04 -3.97
CA VAL A 126 7.90 -5.69 -3.27
C VAL A 126 7.14 -6.96 -2.91
N ALA A 127 6.69 -7.09 -1.66
CA ALA A 127 5.73 -8.13 -1.29
C ALA A 127 4.34 -7.79 -1.80
N ILE A 128 3.92 -6.54 -1.58
CA ILE A 128 2.57 -6.09 -1.89
C ILE A 128 2.53 -4.58 -2.16
N ILE A 129 1.69 -4.19 -3.12
CA ILE A 129 1.27 -2.80 -3.37
C ILE A 129 -0.23 -2.74 -3.13
N LEU A 130 -0.67 -1.73 -2.41
CA LEU A 130 -2.07 -1.43 -2.11
C LEU A 130 -2.36 0.01 -2.46
N GLY A 131 -3.42 0.25 -3.25
CA GLY A 131 -3.89 1.58 -3.60
C GLY A 131 -5.40 1.67 -3.48
N ASP A 132 -5.89 2.53 -2.59
CA ASP A 132 -7.31 2.79 -2.34
C ASP A 132 -7.83 3.94 -3.20
N GLY A 133 -9.12 3.95 -3.48
CA GLY A 133 -9.82 4.98 -4.26
C GLY A 133 -11.33 4.71 -4.23
N CYS A 134 -11.93 4.41 -5.38
CA CYS A 134 -13.24 3.76 -5.48
C CYS A 134 -13.24 2.24 -5.13
N GLY A 135 -12.09 1.71 -4.72
CA GLY A 135 -11.88 0.34 -4.25
C GLY A 135 -10.38 0.05 -4.15
N LEU A 136 -10.01 -1.14 -3.69
CA LEU A 136 -8.62 -1.48 -3.44
C LEU A 136 -7.99 -2.19 -4.63
N ASN A 137 -7.09 -1.51 -5.33
CA ASN A 137 -6.13 -2.18 -6.20
C ASN A 137 -5.06 -2.89 -5.37
N TYR A 138 -4.66 -4.08 -5.82
CA TYR A 138 -3.54 -4.81 -5.24
C TYR A 138 -2.63 -5.46 -6.28
N LEU A 139 -1.34 -5.51 -5.97
CA LEU A 139 -0.33 -6.33 -6.62
C LEU A 139 0.44 -7.06 -5.53
N SER A 140 0.63 -8.37 -5.62
CA SER A 140 1.36 -9.16 -4.61
C SER A 140 2.20 -10.25 -5.26
N CYS A 141 3.47 -10.38 -4.88
CA CYS A 141 4.27 -11.58 -5.18
C CYS A 141 4.30 -12.58 -4.04
N ASN A 142 3.73 -12.23 -2.89
CA ASN A 142 3.75 -13.08 -1.71
C ASN A 142 2.48 -13.92 -1.65
N HIS A 143 2.60 -15.22 -1.92
CA HIS A 143 1.50 -16.18 -1.84
C HIS A 143 0.94 -16.35 -0.40
N GLN A 144 1.67 -15.93 0.63
CA GLN A 144 1.21 -15.94 2.02
C GLN A 144 0.29 -14.76 2.33
N VAL A 145 0.39 -13.65 1.58
CA VAL A 145 -0.48 -12.49 1.77
C VAL A 145 -1.79 -12.73 1.01
N GLN A 146 -2.75 -13.33 1.71
CA GLN A 146 -4.11 -13.46 1.20
C GLN A 146 -4.92 -12.21 1.56
N ILE A 147 -5.10 -11.33 0.57
CA ILE A 147 -6.11 -10.28 0.66
C ILE A 147 -7.44 -10.94 0.32
N TYR A 148 -8.30 -11.13 1.31
CA TYR A 148 -9.52 -11.91 1.14
C TYR A 148 -10.41 -11.35 0.02
N ASN A 149 -10.74 -12.22 -0.94
CA ASN A 149 -11.96 -12.10 -1.73
C ASN A 149 -13.07 -12.81 -0.95
N SER A 150 -13.80 -12.10 -0.11
CA SER A 150 -15.11 -12.60 0.33
C SER A 150 -16.08 -11.44 0.47
N PRO A 151 -17.23 -11.49 -0.23
CA PRO A 151 -18.34 -10.64 0.16
C PRO A 151 -18.68 -11.03 1.59
N ILE A 152 -18.64 -10.10 2.52
CA ILE A 152 -19.30 -10.30 3.81
C ILE A 152 -20.77 -10.49 3.43
N ALA A 153 -21.23 -11.74 3.37
CA ALA A 153 -22.64 -12.03 3.24
C ALA A 153 -23.33 -11.28 4.40
N PRO A 154 -24.37 -10.46 4.13
CA PRO A 154 -25.08 -9.81 5.20
C PRO A 154 -25.60 -10.91 6.16
N PRO A 155 -25.59 -10.67 7.48
CA PRO A 155 -26.13 -11.63 8.42
C PRO A 155 -27.55 -11.97 8.00
N THR A 156 -27.80 -13.24 7.70
CA THR A 156 -29.16 -13.72 7.46
C THR A 156 -29.92 -13.54 8.76
N SER A 157 -30.86 -12.61 8.75
CA SER A 157 -31.84 -12.43 9.81
C SER A 157 -32.63 -13.73 9.95
N SER A 158 -32.37 -14.48 11.02
CA SER A 158 -33.26 -15.54 11.53
C SER A 158 -34.38 -14.92 12.35
#